data_AF-T1DW98-F1
#
_entry.id   AF-T1DW98-F1
#
_cell.length_a   1.000
_cell.length_b   1.000
_cell.length_c   1.000
_cell.angle_alpha   90.00
_cell.angle_beta   90.00
_cell.angle_gamma   90.00
#
_symmetry.space_group_name_H-M   'P 1'
#
loop_
_entity.id
_entity.type
_entity.pdbx_description
1 polymer ?
#
loop_
_entity_poly.entity_id
_entity_poly.type
_entity_poly.pdbx_seq_one_letter_code
_entity_poly.pdbx_strand_id
1 'polypeptide(L)' 'MKNKIRICVAQQPLDLTLDGFNPQALNQIYEFFGGKNITINDLVRAYLHCVQEKSELESKLQDMIEKIPKIPSVS' A
#
# COMPACT_ATOMS: atom_id res chain seq x y z
N MET A 1 21.94 1.71 -3.83
CA MET A 1 21.26 2.51 -4.88
C MET A 1 20.35 3.51 -4.18
N LYS A 2 20.31 4.78 -4.60
CA LYS A 2 19.41 5.78 -4.00
C LYS A 2 18.02 5.58 -4.61
N ASN A 3 17.11 4.93 -3.88
CA ASN A 3 15.73 4.69 -4.31
C ASN A 3 14.93 5.98 -4.17
N LYS A 4 15.17 6.94 -5.06
CA LYS A 4 14.48 8.22 -5.08
C LYS A 4 13.54 8.29 -6.27
N ILE A 5 12.31 8.72 -6.03
CA ILE A 5 11.34 9.03 -7.08
C ILE A 5 11.08 10.53 -7.07
N ARG A 6 10.98 11.12 -8.26
CA ARG A 6 10.46 12.46 -8.43
C ARG A 6 9.00 12.36 -8.84
N ILE A 7 8.13 12.96 -8.06
CA ILE A 7 6.71 13.06 -8.35
C ILE A 7 6.31 14.51 -8.46
N CYS A 8 5.27 14.82 -9.22
CA CYS A 8 4.70 16.15 -9.26
C CYS A 8 3.35 16.13 -8.54
N VAL A 9 3.25 16.81 -7.40
CA VAL A 9 2.00 16.96 -6.65
C VAL A 9 1.50 18.39 -6.84
N ALA A 10 0.33 18.56 -7.47
CA ALA A 10 -0.23 19.90 -7.74
C ALA A 10 0.75 20.87 -8.45
N GLN A 11 1.50 20.36 -9.45
CA GLN A 11 2.55 21.09 -10.18
C GLN A 11 3.80 21.44 -9.36
N GLN A 12 3.90 21.01 -8.11
CA GLN A 12 5.12 21.11 -7.32
C GLN A 12 5.91 19.80 -7.39
N PRO A 13 7.17 19.81 -7.87
CA PRO A 13 8.01 18.63 -7.86
C PRO A 13 8.40 18.29 -6.43
N LEU A 14 8.20 17.03 -6.04
CA LEU A 14 8.56 16.47 -4.74
C LEU A 14 9.45 15.25 -4.97
N ASP A 15 10.64 15.26 -4.35
CA ASP A 15 11.55 14.13 -4.36
C ASP A 15 11.26 13.26 -3.12
N LEU A 16 10.76 12.05 -3.33
CA LEU A 16 10.49 11.07 -2.28
C LEU A 16 11.60 10.04 -2.23
N THR A 17 11.96 9.62 -1.02
CA THR A 17 12.88 8.50 -0.80
C THR A 17 12.07 7.27 -0.41
N LEU A 18 12.23 6.18 -1.16
CA LEU A 18 11.53 4.92 -0.97
C LEU A 18 12.43 3.91 -0.25
N ASP A 19 12.72 4.18 1.02
CA ASP A 19 13.48 3.26 1.85
C ASP A 19 12.57 2.17 2.43
N GLY A 20 13.09 0.93 2.50
CA GLY A 20 12.39 -0.20 3.12
C GLY A 20 11.41 -0.97 2.21
N PHE A 21 11.20 -0.54 0.97
CA PHE A 21 10.39 -1.29 0.00
C PHE A 21 11.22 -2.37 -0.70
N ASN A 22 10.59 -3.52 -0.95
CA ASN A 22 11.20 -4.57 -1.76
C ASN A 22 11.26 -4.16 -3.26
N PRO A 23 12.09 -4.82 -4.08
CA PRO A 23 12.27 -4.43 -5.49
C PRO A 23 10.98 -4.45 -6.32
N GLN A 24 10.05 -5.36 -6.02
CA GLN A 24 8.80 -5.49 -6.76
C GLN A 24 7.85 -4.33 -6.45
N ALA A 25 7.74 -3.95 -5.17
CA ALA A 25 6.98 -2.79 -4.73
C ALA A 25 7.57 -1.49 -5.28
N LEU A 26 8.91 -1.39 -5.32
CA LEU A 26 9.58 -0.24 -5.94
C LEU A 26 9.20 -0.08 -7.41
N ASN A 27 9.24 -1.16 -8.19
CA ASN A 27 8.84 -1.11 -9.61
C ASN A 27 7.39 -0.65 -9.80
N GLN A 28 6.45 -1.17 -8.99
CA GLN A 28 5.06 -0.73 -9.04
C GLN A 28 4.91 0.75 -8.70
N ILE A 29 5.64 1.24 -7.70
CA ILE A 29 5.65 2.66 -7.34
C ILE A 29 6.23 3.50 -8.49
N TYR A 30 7.33 3.06 -9.11
CA TYR A 30 7.89 3.76 -10.28
C TYR A 30 6.92 3.80 -11.46
N GLU A 31 6.22 2.72 -11.78
CA GLU A 31 5.22 2.69 -12.87
C GLU A 31 3.99 3.55 -12.55
N PHE A 32 3.59 3.60 -11.28
CA PHE A 32 2.43 4.35 -10.86
C PHE A 32 2.71 5.85 -10.83
N PHE A 33 3.85 6.26 -10.24
CA PHE A 33 4.20 7.64 -9.95
C PHE A 33 5.16 8.28 -10.96
N GLY A 34 5.92 7.47 -11.72
CA GLY A 34 6.94 7.95 -12.64
C GLY A 34 6.34 8.76 -13.79
N GLY A 35 6.71 10.04 -13.86
CA GLY A 35 6.34 10.92 -14.98
C GLY A 35 4.87 11.36 -15.03
N LYS A 36 4.07 11.07 -14.00
CA LYS A 36 2.68 11.52 -13.92
C LYS A 36 2.54 12.75 -13.02
N ASN A 37 1.65 13.66 -13.41
CA ASN A 37 1.15 14.69 -12.51
C ASN A 37 0.07 14.08 -11.64
N ILE A 38 0.35 13.96 -10.35
CA ILE A 38 -0.58 13.39 -9.38
C ILE A 38 -1.23 14.55 -8.62
N THR A 39 -2.55 14.51 -8.52
CA THR A 39 -3.28 15.49 -7.71
C THR A 39 -3.40 14.99 -6.27
N ILE A 40 -3.69 15.88 -5.33
CA ILE A 40 -4.00 15.49 -3.95
C ILE A 40 -5.19 14.51 -3.91
N ASN A 41 -6.19 14.70 -4.79
CA ASN A 41 -7.34 13.80 -4.89
C ASN A 41 -6.93 12.37 -5.28
N ASP A 42 -5.93 12.21 -6.15
CA ASP A 42 -5.42 10.90 -6.53
C ASP A 42 -4.73 10.21 -5.35
N LEU A 43 -3.96 10.95 -4.56
CA LEU A 43 -3.33 10.44 -3.34
C LEU A 43 -4.37 10.02 -2.29
N VAL A 44 -5.38 10.87 -2.06
CA VAL A 44 -6.46 10.56 -1.12
C VAL A 44 -7.25 9.34 -1.59
N ARG A 45 -7.56 9.23 -2.88
CA ARG A 45 -8.25 8.07 -3.44
C ARG A 45 -7.41 6.79 -3.29
N ALA A 46 -6.10 6.85 -3.55
CA ALA A 46 -5.20 5.72 -3.36
C ALA A 46 -5.16 5.28 -1.88
N TYR A 47 -5.10 6.24 -0.95
CA TYR A 47 -5.15 5.95 0.48
C TYR A 47 -6.46 5.28 0.89
N LEU A 48 -7.61 5.82 0.46
CA LEU A 48 -8.92 5.25 0.75
C LEU A 48 -9.07 3.82 0.20
N HIS A 49 -8.52 3.56 -1.00
CA HIS A 49 -8.48 2.22 -1.57
C HIS A 49 -7.66 1.25 -0.69
N CYS A 50 -6.46 1.65 -0.27
CA CYS A 50 -5.66 0.81 0.63
C CYS A 50 -6.34 0.55 1.98
N VAL A 51 -7.06 1.53 2.53
CA VAL A 51 -7.85 1.35 3.76
C VAL A 51 -8.96 0.32 3.54
N GLN A 52 -9.66 0.38 2.41
CA GLN A 52 -10.69 -0.59 2.07
C GLN A 52 -10.10 -2.00 1.91
N GLU A 53 -9.04 -2.17 1.12
CA GLU A 53 -8.37 -3.47 0.93
C GLU A 53 -7.89 -4.07 2.25
N LYS A 54 -7.33 -3.23 3.13
CA LYS A 54 -6.92 -3.65 4.47
C LYS A 54 -8.12 -4.16 5.28
N SER A 55 -9.22 -3.42 5.28
CA SER A 55 -10.44 -3.83 5.99
C SER A 55 -11.00 -5.15 5.46
N GLU A 56 -10.99 -5.35 4.14
CA GLU A 56 -11.42 -6.61 3.52
C GLU A 56 -10.49 -7.78 3.89
N LEU A 57 -9.18 -7.55 3.93
CA LEU A 57 -8.20 -8.55 4.35
C LEU A 57 -8.37 -8.92 5.82
N GLU A 58 -8.58 -7.94 6.70
CA GLU A 58 -8.86 -8.18 8.12
C GLU A 58 -10.14 -9.00 8.31
N SER A 59 -11.21 -8.68 7.57
CA SER A 59 -12.45 -9.46 7.58
C SER A 59 -12.21 -10.91 7.13
N LYS A 60 -11.50 -11.12 6.03
CA LYS A 60 -11.17 -12.47 5.54
C LYS A 60 -10.31 -13.25 6.53
N LEU A 61 -9.36 -12.59 7.18
CA LEU A 61 -8.53 -13.20 8.20
C LEU A 61 -9.37 -13.65 9.39
N GLN A 62 -10.30 -12.80 9.83
CA GLN A 62 -11.23 -13.13 10.91
C GLN A 62 -12.10 -14.33 10.55
N ASP A 63 -12.67 -14.36 9.35
CA ASP A 63 -13.45 -15.50 8.85
C ASP A 63 -12.63 -16.80 8.82
N MET A 64 -11.34 -16.71 8.47
CA MET A 64 -10.44 -17.86 8.50
C MET A 64 -10.13 -18.31 9.92
N ILE A 65 -9.91 -17.38 10.86
CA ILE A 65 -9.68 -17.70 12.28
C ILE A 65 -10.89 -18.42 12.87
N GLU A 66 -12.11 -17.96 12.57
CA GLU A 66 -13.34 -18.58 13.06
C GLU A 66 -13.55 -20.01 12.54
N LYS A 67 -13.02 -20.31 11.35
CA LYS A 67 -13.06 -21.65 10.74
C LYS A 67 -12.00 -22.60 11.28
N ILE A 68 -10.99 -22.11 12.02
CA ILE A 68 -10.01 -22.97 12.67
C ILE A 68 -10.69 -23.62 13.89
N PRO A 69 -10.87 -24.96 13.92
CA PRO A 69 -11.46 -25.61 15.08
C PRO A 69 -10.60 -25.34 16.31
N LYS A 70 -11.21 -24.84 17.38
CA LYS A 70 -10.55 -24.69 18.68
C LYS A 70 -10.06 -26.07 19.10
N ILE A 71 -8.75 -26.29 19.07
CA ILE A 71 -8.15 -27.50 19.64
C ILE A 71 -8.55 -27.49 21.12
N PRO A 72 -9.32 -28.48 21.61
CA PRO A 72 -9.64 -28.53 23.02
C PRO A 72 -8.32 -28.61 23.77
N SER A 73 -8.04 -27.60 24.58
CA SER A 73 -6.92 -27.59 25.51
C SER A 73 -7.13 -28.77 26.46
N VAL A 74 -6.36 -29.83 26.26
CA VAL A 74 -6.33 -31.01 27.12
C VAL A 74 -5.98 -30.52 28.52
N SER A 75 -6.95 -30.64 29.42
CA SER A 75 -6.81 -30.36 30.85
C SER A 75 -6.13 -31.52 31.56
#